data_AF-A0A920N464-F1
#
_entry.id   AF-A0A920N464-F1
#
_cell.length_a   1.000
_cell.length_b   1.000
_cell.length_c   1.000
_cell.angle_alpha   90.00
_cell.angle_beta   90.00
_cell.angle_gamma   90.00
#
_symmetry.space_group_name_H-M   'P 1'
#
loop_
_entity.id
_entity.type
_entity.pdbx_description
1 polymer ?
#
loop_
_entity_poly.entity_id
_entity_poly.type
_entity_poly.pdbx_seq_one_letter_code
_entity_poly.pdbx_strand_id
1 'polypeptide(L)'
;MRDNRPSRRFTPILLTSILSLAVVFGPRLSAVAQGKPTPAQALKAAVAKAKQLEAQLNKLKANATKAQKAVSDAADALKAQQAATAKIAVLQEAELKKKADAIAAQQKAAAAATKAARAKAQGMKDEVAKLKAAVAKATNDQKAAEKNVKPQTDAAKKATDAKTAADKEAAIAAKALADAQKRAKAPMDKATKAATAAKTASDTLKKTNATIVPPRRPSPFPNAKVKTTEAAITKFAPTLAKAEATLETQTLASITASKAYESALIATNKMVSFSDSIAPIFAQRCVACHNARTAKGRLNLDSFAATLKGGESGLSFEAGKADDSTLVALIEDGSMPKDADPLTADQIKLIKKWINTGGGLNAGVGVNDPLIAIVPKRPQPMPPQRGIASRCPSPRLPSAPMANNWPARVITR
;
A
#
# COMPACT_ATOMS: atom_id res chain seq x y z
N MET A 1 -38.50 -46.15 24.20
CA MET A 1 -38.35 -46.70 22.84
C MET A 1 -37.35 -45.82 22.10
N ARG A 2 -36.17 -46.22 21.64
CA ARG A 2 -35.42 -47.48 21.68
C ARG A 2 -33.95 -47.11 21.82
N ASP A 3 -33.23 -47.86 22.64
CA ASP A 3 -31.78 -47.92 22.72
C ASP A 3 -31.16 -48.37 21.38
N ASN A 4 -29.99 -47.84 21.03
CA ASN A 4 -28.83 -48.70 20.72
C ASN A 4 -27.50 -47.91 20.69
N ARG A 5 -26.63 -48.19 21.67
CA ARG A 5 -25.17 -47.95 21.68
C ARG A 5 -24.49 -49.21 21.09
N PRO A 6 -23.21 -49.24 20.63
CA PRO A 6 -22.10 -48.92 21.54
C PRO A 6 -20.78 -48.36 20.96
N SER A 7 -20.18 -47.51 21.80
CA SER A 7 -18.76 -47.32 22.14
C SER A 7 -17.68 -48.11 21.38
N ARG A 8 -16.82 -47.37 20.66
CA ARG A 8 -15.44 -47.80 20.34
C ARG A 8 -14.50 -47.43 21.48
N ARG A 9 -14.03 -48.43 22.22
CA ARG A 9 -12.91 -48.33 23.17
C ARG A 9 -11.60 -48.43 22.38
N PHE A 10 -10.76 -47.41 22.48
CA PHE A 10 -9.36 -47.45 22.02
C PHE A 10 -8.52 -48.19 23.07
N THR A 11 -7.95 -49.32 22.70
CA THR A 11 -6.90 -50.05 23.42
C THR A 11 -5.52 -49.50 23.07
N PRO A 12 -4.58 -49.33 24.02
CA PRO A 12 -3.22 -48.90 23.72
C PRO A 12 -2.33 -50.08 23.27
N ILE A 13 -1.51 -49.81 22.25
CA ILE A 13 -0.53 -50.72 21.65
C ILE A 13 0.65 -50.88 22.62
N LEU A 14 0.86 -52.11 23.10
CA LEU A 14 1.99 -52.52 23.94
C LEU A 14 3.11 -53.09 23.06
N LEU A 15 4.30 -52.48 23.19
CA LEU A 15 5.59 -52.97 22.73
C LEU A 15 5.89 -54.37 23.31
N THR A 16 6.06 -55.38 22.46
CA THR A 16 6.91 -56.56 22.75
C THR A 16 7.45 -57.11 21.43
N SER A 17 8.72 -56.84 21.13
CA SER A 17 9.45 -57.54 20.07
C SER A 17 10.92 -57.60 20.44
N ILE A 18 11.31 -58.60 21.24
CA ILE A 18 12.70 -59.06 21.36
C ILE A 18 12.67 -60.58 21.63
N LEU A 19 13.47 -61.30 20.84
CA LEU A 19 14.00 -62.66 21.04
C LEU A 19 13.15 -63.86 20.57
N SER A 20 13.20 -64.12 19.26
CA SER A 20 13.09 -65.48 18.72
C SER A 20 14.46 -66.15 18.68
N LEU A 21 14.50 -67.28 19.39
CA LEU A 21 15.44 -68.40 19.38
C LEU A 21 16.26 -68.60 18.09
N ALA A 22 17.56 -68.79 18.28
CA ALA A 22 18.44 -69.42 17.31
C ALA A 22 18.85 -70.82 17.80
N VAL A 23 19.22 -71.64 16.81
CA VAL A 23 20.11 -72.81 16.86
C VAL A 23 19.44 -74.20 16.87
N VAL A 24 19.23 -74.64 15.63
CA VAL A 24 19.44 -76.01 15.12
C VAL A 24 20.87 -76.47 15.46
N PHE A 25 21.03 -77.63 16.11
CA PHE A 25 21.94 -78.74 15.70
C PHE A 25 21.94 -79.86 16.76
N GLY A 26 21.72 -81.09 16.29
CA GLY A 26 21.88 -82.33 17.06
C GLY A 26 23.35 -82.79 17.20
N PRO A 27 23.60 -84.01 17.70
CA PRO A 27 24.42 -84.23 18.88
C PRO A 27 25.82 -84.82 18.58
N ARG A 28 26.78 -84.62 19.50
CA ARG A 28 27.92 -85.52 19.64
C ARG A 28 28.22 -85.83 21.11
N LEU A 29 28.20 -87.13 21.37
CA LEU A 29 28.67 -87.81 22.57
C LEU A 29 30.10 -87.40 22.91
N SER A 30 30.34 -87.09 24.18
CA SER A 30 31.57 -87.46 24.90
C SER A 30 31.28 -87.40 26.40
N ALA A 31 31.43 -88.55 27.03
CA ALA A 31 31.34 -88.71 28.48
C ALA A 31 32.42 -87.85 29.17
N VAL A 32 31.97 -86.88 29.97
CA VAL A 32 32.78 -86.26 31.02
C VAL A 32 32.03 -86.47 32.32
N ALA A 33 32.69 -87.14 33.25
CA ALA A 33 32.24 -87.39 34.59
C ALA A 33 31.86 -86.09 35.31
N GLN A 34 30.58 -85.88 35.55
CA GLN A 34 30.09 -85.00 36.61
C GLN A 34 28.99 -85.74 37.35
N GLY A 35 29.22 -86.01 38.63
CA GLY A 35 28.24 -86.68 39.50
C GLY A 35 26.89 -85.96 39.40
N LYS A 36 25.85 -86.71 39.00
CA LYS A 36 24.48 -86.18 39.04
C LYS A 36 24.21 -85.72 40.47
N PRO A 37 23.73 -84.48 40.67
CA PRO A 37 23.42 -84.00 42.00
C PRO A 37 22.40 -84.96 42.60
N THR A 38 22.68 -85.43 43.80
CA THR A 38 21.70 -86.26 44.52
C THR A 38 20.40 -85.45 44.66
N PRO A 39 19.24 -86.10 44.78
CA PRO A 39 17.96 -85.39 44.94
C PRO A 39 18.00 -84.32 46.04
N ALA A 40 18.77 -84.56 47.10
CA ALA A 40 19.02 -83.61 48.18
C ALA A 40 19.83 -82.37 47.75
N GLN A 41 20.83 -82.51 46.86
CA GLN A 41 21.60 -81.39 46.31
C GLN A 41 20.77 -80.57 45.31
N ALA A 42 19.93 -81.23 44.50
CA ALA A 42 18.99 -80.56 43.60
C ALA A 42 17.94 -79.74 44.37
N LEU A 43 17.41 -80.28 45.48
CA LEU A 43 16.46 -79.57 46.34
C LEU A 43 17.11 -78.34 47.00
N LYS A 44 18.34 -78.47 47.53
CA LYS A 44 19.08 -77.34 48.10
C LYS A 44 19.35 -76.24 47.08
N ALA A 45 19.72 -76.60 45.85
CA ALA A 45 19.91 -75.64 44.76
C ALA A 45 18.60 -74.93 44.36
N ALA A 46 17.49 -75.65 44.32
CA ALA A 46 16.17 -75.08 44.04
C ALA A 46 15.72 -74.10 45.13
N VAL A 47 15.91 -74.43 46.40
CA VAL A 47 15.60 -73.53 47.54
C VAL A 47 16.49 -72.28 47.53
N ALA A 48 17.77 -72.42 47.21
CA ALA A 48 18.67 -71.27 47.07
C ALA A 48 18.24 -70.34 45.93
N LYS A 49 17.82 -70.90 44.79
CA LYS A 49 17.30 -70.14 43.64
C LYS A 49 15.98 -69.46 43.97
N ALA A 50 15.09 -70.11 44.73
CA ALA A 50 13.84 -69.50 45.21
C ALA A 50 14.09 -68.28 46.10
N LYS A 51 15.01 -68.39 47.08
CA LYS A 51 15.42 -67.23 47.91
C LYS A 51 16.03 -66.09 47.10
N GLN A 52 16.83 -66.42 46.08
CA GLN A 52 17.40 -65.42 45.18
C GLN A 52 16.30 -64.69 44.37
N LEU A 53 15.30 -65.42 43.88
CA LEU A 53 14.16 -64.84 43.16
C LEU A 53 13.28 -63.97 44.06
N GLU A 54 13.06 -64.36 45.32
CA GLU A 54 12.35 -63.52 46.30
C GLU A 54 13.10 -62.21 46.59
N ALA A 55 14.43 -62.27 46.74
CA ALA A 55 15.26 -61.08 46.91
C ALA A 55 15.19 -60.16 45.68
N GLN A 56 15.20 -60.72 44.46
CA GLN A 56 15.01 -59.96 43.23
C GLN A 56 13.63 -59.33 43.13
N LEU A 57 12.57 -60.05 43.51
CA LEU A 57 11.21 -59.55 43.53
C LEU A 57 11.05 -58.37 44.50
N ASN A 58 11.65 -58.45 45.69
CA ASN A 58 11.60 -57.37 46.67
C ASN A 58 12.36 -56.13 46.19
N LYS A 59 13.49 -56.30 45.49
CA LYS A 59 14.23 -55.19 44.87
C LYS A 59 13.43 -54.53 43.75
N LEU A 60 12.73 -55.32 42.92
CA LEU A 60 11.86 -54.81 41.86
C LEU A 60 10.66 -54.04 42.44
N LYS A 61 10.04 -54.53 43.52
CA LYS A 61 8.96 -53.82 44.22
C LYS A 61 9.44 -52.47 44.78
N ALA A 62 10.61 -52.42 45.40
CA ALA A 62 11.20 -51.17 45.90
C ALA A 62 11.52 -50.17 44.77
N ASN A 63 11.98 -50.66 43.62
CA ASN A 63 12.20 -49.81 42.45
C ASN A 63 10.90 -49.30 41.85
N ALA A 64 9.85 -50.14 41.81
CA ALA A 64 8.53 -49.76 41.32
C ALA A 64 7.89 -48.68 42.20
N THR A 65 7.99 -48.77 43.53
CA THR A 65 7.48 -47.74 44.44
C THR A 65 8.26 -46.43 44.31
N LYS A 66 9.59 -46.50 44.15
CA LYS A 66 10.43 -45.33 43.88
C LYS A 66 10.09 -44.67 42.53
N ALA A 67 9.85 -45.46 41.50
CA ALA A 67 9.42 -44.97 40.19
C ALA A 67 8.02 -44.34 40.25
N GLN A 68 7.08 -44.96 40.97
CA GLN A 68 5.73 -44.42 41.15
C GLN A 68 5.75 -43.07 41.88
N LYS A 69 6.59 -42.93 42.91
CA LYS A 69 6.80 -41.65 43.59
C LYS A 69 7.43 -40.59 42.67
N ALA A 70 8.41 -40.97 41.84
CA ALA A 70 9.01 -40.05 40.88
C ALA A 70 7.99 -39.55 39.83
N VAL A 71 7.05 -40.41 39.40
CA VAL A 71 5.97 -40.02 38.49
C VAL A 71 4.98 -39.07 39.17
N SER A 72 4.62 -39.29 40.44
CA SER A 72 3.76 -38.34 41.16
C SER A 72 4.44 -36.99 41.38
N ASP A 73 5.71 -37.00 41.80
CA ASP A 73 6.49 -35.76 42.02
C ASP A 73 6.62 -34.98 40.69
N ALA A 74 6.81 -35.66 39.55
CA ALA A 74 6.86 -35.03 38.24
C ALA A 74 5.50 -34.47 37.78
N ALA A 75 4.38 -35.14 38.12
CA ALA A 75 3.04 -34.65 37.82
C ALA A 75 2.71 -33.37 38.61
N ASP A 76 3.15 -33.28 39.86
CA ASP A 76 2.96 -32.09 40.70
C ASP A 76 3.85 -30.93 40.22
N ALA A 77 5.09 -31.21 39.78
CA ALA A 77 5.95 -30.21 39.15
C ALA A 77 5.35 -29.65 37.84
N LEU A 78 4.71 -30.50 37.02
CA LEU A 78 4.05 -30.07 35.80
C LEU A 78 2.84 -29.16 36.08
N LYS A 79 2.02 -29.50 37.10
CA LYS A 79 0.91 -28.64 37.54
C LYS A 79 1.41 -27.28 38.06
N ALA A 80 2.50 -27.26 38.81
CA ALA A 80 3.12 -26.02 39.27
C ALA A 80 3.61 -25.15 38.10
N GLN A 81 4.22 -25.77 37.08
CA GLN A 81 4.65 -25.08 35.87
C GLN A 81 3.46 -24.50 35.07
N GLN A 82 2.36 -25.26 34.94
CA GLN A 82 1.14 -24.79 34.28
C GLN A 82 0.47 -23.63 35.02
N ALA A 83 0.48 -23.64 36.36
CA ALA A 83 -0.03 -22.52 37.16
C ALA A 83 0.85 -21.26 37.02
N ALA A 84 2.16 -21.41 36.89
CA ALA A 84 3.08 -20.29 36.66
C ALA A 84 2.89 -19.66 35.27
N THR A 85 2.74 -20.48 34.22
CA THR A 85 2.51 -19.97 32.85
C THR A 85 1.14 -19.28 32.70
N ALA A 86 0.09 -19.80 33.36
CA ALA A 86 -1.22 -19.14 33.37
C ALA A 86 -1.16 -17.73 34.01
N LYS A 87 -0.40 -17.56 35.10
CA LYS A 87 -0.20 -16.24 35.73
C LYS A 87 0.54 -15.26 34.81
N ILE A 88 1.55 -15.72 34.08
CA ILE A 88 2.29 -14.89 33.12
C ILE A 88 1.37 -14.46 31.97
N ALA A 89 0.52 -15.34 31.47
CA ALA A 89 -0.43 -15.02 30.39
C ALA A 89 -1.40 -13.90 30.80
N VAL A 90 -1.99 -13.98 32.00
CA VAL A 90 -2.92 -12.94 32.51
C VAL A 90 -2.23 -11.58 32.67
N LEU A 91 -0.99 -11.57 33.18
CA LEU A 91 -0.21 -10.33 33.31
C LEU A 91 0.14 -9.72 31.94
N GLN A 92 0.45 -10.54 30.94
CA GLN A 92 0.74 -10.09 29.57
C GLN A 92 -0.50 -9.54 28.86
N GLU A 93 -1.67 -10.14 29.06
CA GLU A 93 -2.94 -9.65 28.51
C GLU A 93 -3.32 -8.29 29.10
N ALA A 94 -3.12 -8.08 30.40
CA ALA A 94 -3.36 -6.79 31.05
C ALA A 94 -2.43 -5.69 30.52
N GLU A 95 -1.15 -6.00 30.31
CA GLU A 95 -0.18 -5.10 29.67
C GLU A 95 -0.55 -4.77 28.22
N LEU A 96 -0.98 -5.76 27.44
CA LEU A 96 -1.41 -5.56 26.05
C LEU A 96 -2.67 -4.70 25.96
N LYS A 97 -3.62 -4.86 26.87
CA LYS A 97 -4.82 -4.01 26.94
C LYS A 97 -4.46 -2.56 27.23
N LYS A 98 -3.59 -2.30 28.21
CA LYS A 98 -3.10 -0.94 28.50
C LYS A 98 -2.41 -0.29 27.29
N LYS A 99 -1.60 -1.06 26.55
CA LYS A 99 -0.94 -0.58 25.33
C LYS A 99 -1.94 -0.33 24.20
N ALA A 100 -2.95 -1.18 24.04
CA ALA A 100 -4.02 -0.98 23.06
C ALA A 100 -4.84 0.29 23.37
N ASP A 101 -5.18 0.52 24.63
CA ASP A 101 -5.90 1.72 25.07
C ASP A 101 -5.06 3.00 24.86
N ALA A 102 -3.75 2.94 25.11
CA ALA A 102 -2.83 4.05 24.85
C ALA A 102 -2.69 4.35 23.34
N ILE A 103 -2.61 3.33 22.49
CA ILE A 103 -2.56 3.48 21.04
C ILE A 103 -3.88 4.05 20.51
N ALA A 104 -5.03 3.58 21.01
CA ALA A 104 -6.35 4.12 20.64
C ALA A 104 -6.48 5.61 21.03
N ALA A 105 -5.96 6.00 22.20
CA ALA A 105 -5.91 7.40 22.61
C ALA A 105 -5.00 8.24 21.70
N GLN A 106 -3.82 7.74 21.32
CA GLN A 106 -2.91 8.41 20.38
C GLN A 106 -3.53 8.55 18.98
N GLN A 107 -4.22 7.52 18.48
CA GLN A 107 -4.91 7.57 17.18
C GLN A 107 -6.06 8.58 17.19
N LYS A 108 -6.83 8.66 18.28
CA LYS A 108 -7.90 9.66 18.43
C LYS A 108 -7.35 11.09 18.46
N ALA A 109 -6.23 11.32 19.15
CA ALA A 109 -5.55 12.61 19.17
C ALA A 109 -4.99 12.98 17.78
N ALA A 110 -4.37 12.03 17.09
CA ALA A 110 -3.86 12.22 15.72
C ALA A 110 -4.99 12.47 14.70
N ALA A 111 -6.13 11.79 14.83
CA ALA A 111 -7.31 12.02 13.99
C ALA A 111 -7.91 13.41 14.20
N ALA A 112 -7.92 13.92 15.44
CA ALA A 112 -8.36 15.29 15.72
C ALA A 112 -7.40 16.33 15.11
N ALA A 113 -6.09 16.11 15.22
CA ALA A 113 -5.07 16.98 14.65
C ALA A 113 -5.12 17.00 13.10
N THR A 114 -5.30 15.85 12.46
CA THR A 114 -5.43 15.77 10.99
C THR A 114 -6.74 16.39 10.49
N LYS A 115 -7.85 16.24 11.23
CA LYS A 115 -9.11 16.94 10.92
C LYS A 115 -8.95 18.46 10.99
N ALA A 116 -8.28 18.97 12.01
CA ALA A 116 -8.00 20.41 12.15
C ALA A 116 -7.07 20.93 11.04
N ALA A 117 -6.01 20.19 10.69
CA ALA A 117 -5.11 20.53 9.60
C ALA A 117 -5.82 20.52 8.24
N ARG A 118 -6.72 19.55 7.99
CA ARG A 118 -7.51 19.47 6.75
C ARG A 118 -8.50 20.62 6.62
N ALA A 119 -9.15 21.01 7.72
CA ALA A 119 -10.04 22.17 7.74
C ALA A 119 -9.29 23.46 7.40
N LYS A 120 -8.07 23.64 7.95
CA LYS A 120 -7.21 24.79 7.63
C LYS A 120 -6.76 24.78 6.16
N ALA A 121 -6.42 23.61 5.62
CA ALA A 121 -6.06 23.46 4.21
C ALA A 121 -7.24 23.71 3.25
N GLN A 122 -8.47 23.35 3.65
CA GLN A 122 -9.68 23.68 2.89
C GLN A 122 -9.94 25.18 2.87
N GLY A 123 -9.84 25.86 4.03
CA GLY A 123 -9.95 27.33 4.08
C GLY A 123 -8.93 28.04 3.19
N MET A 124 -7.69 27.52 3.10
CA MET A 124 -6.69 28.03 2.16
C MET A 124 -7.05 27.77 0.69
N LYS A 125 -7.64 26.61 0.37
CA LYS A 125 -8.12 26.31 -0.99
C LYS A 125 -9.28 27.21 -1.40
N ASP A 126 -10.21 27.48 -0.48
CA ASP A 126 -11.35 28.38 -0.73
C ASP A 126 -10.88 29.83 -0.97
N GLU A 127 -9.86 30.27 -0.24
CA GLU A 127 -9.26 31.59 -0.44
C GLU A 127 -8.52 31.69 -1.78
N VAL A 128 -7.79 30.64 -2.17
CA VAL A 128 -7.18 30.55 -3.50
C VAL A 128 -8.25 30.53 -4.60
N ALA A 129 -9.39 29.85 -4.39
CA ALA A 129 -10.49 29.85 -5.35
C ALA A 129 -11.13 31.24 -5.48
N LYS A 130 -11.34 31.97 -4.37
CA LYS A 130 -11.81 33.37 -4.40
C LYS A 130 -10.84 34.29 -5.12
N LEU A 131 -9.54 34.16 -4.86
CA LEU A 131 -8.51 34.95 -5.55
C LEU A 131 -8.48 34.63 -7.05
N LYS A 132 -8.60 33.37 -7.45
CA LYS A 132 -8.72 32.98 -8.87
C LYS A 132 -9.97 33.57 -9.54
N ALA A 133 -11.11 33.55 -8.84
CA ALA A 133 -12.34 34.17 -9.34
C ALA A 133 -12.20 35.70 -9.47
N ALA A 134 -11.55 36.36 -8.52
CA ALA A 134 -11.26 37.79 -8.57
C ALA A 134 -10.32 38.16 -9.73
N VAL A 135 -9.29 37.34 -9.97
CA VAL A 135 -8.38 37.50 -11.12
C VAL A 135 -9.12 37.30 -12.43
N ALA A 136 -9.95 36.26 -12.56
CA ALA A 136 -10.75 36.03 -13.77
C ALA A 136 -11.71 37.20 -14.05
N LYS A 137 -12.36 37.73 -13.00
CA LYS A 137 -13.20 38.92 -13.11
C LYS A 137 -12.38 40.14 -13.54
N ALA A 138 -11.23 40.39 -12.94
CA ALA A 138 -10.35 41.50 -13.32
C ALA A 138 -9.85 41.38 -14.77
N THR A 139 -9.55 40.17 -15.25
CA THR A 139 -9.17 39.91 -16.64
C THR A 139 -10.32 40.17 -17.61
N ASN A 140 -11.55 39.78 -17.25
CA ASN A 140 -12.73 40.06 -18.07
C ASN A 140 -13.07 41.56 -18.09
N ASP A 141 -12.96 42.23 -16.95
CA ASP A 141 -13.14 43.68 -16.83
C ASP A 141 -12.06 44.43 -17.64
N GLN A 142 -10.82 43.94 -17.67
CA GLN A 142 -9.75 44.47 -18.52
C GLN A 142 -10.06 44.27 -20.02
N LYS A 143 -10.47 43.07 -20.44
CA LYS A 143 -10.88 42.82 -21.85
C LYS A 143 -12.07 43.67 -22.27
N ALA A 144 -13.03 43.89 -21.37
CA ALA A 144 -14.17 44.78 -21.60
C ALA A 144 -13.74 46.25 -21.70
N ALA A 145 -12.79 46.69 -20.86
CA ALA A 145 -12.20 48.03 -20.94
C ALA A 145 -11.43 48.23 -22.25
N GLU A 146 -10.60 47.26 -22.67
CA GLU A 146 -9.88 47.29 -23.95
C GLU A 146 -10.83 47.37 -25.15
N LYS A 147 -11.95 46.63 -25.11
CA LYS A 147 -13.01 46.71 -26.14
C LYS A 147 -13.70 48.07 -26.19
N ASN A 148 -13.76 48.80 -25.08
CA ASN A 148 -14.35 50.15 -24.99
C ASN A 148 -13.34 51.28 -25.27
N VAL A 149 -12.03 51.01 -25.15
CA VAL A 149 -10.95 51.96 -25.51
C VAL A 149 -10.69 51.94 -27.02
N LYS A 150 -10.87 50.79 -27.69
CA LYS A 150 -10.64 50.64 -29.14
C LYS A 150 -11.39 51.66 -30.03
N PRO A 151 -12.69 51.96 -29.81
CA PRO A 151 -13.40 52.99 -30.57
C PRO A 151 -12.92 54.42 -30.27
N GLN A 152 -12.41 54.67 -29.06
CA GLN A 152 -11.91 55.97 -28.65
C GLN A 152 -10.50 56.26 -29.19
N THR A 153 -9.66 55.23 -29.35
CA THR A 153 -8.35 55.34 -30.02
C THR A 153 -8.50 55.51 -31.53
N ASP A 154 -9.49 54.86 -32.15
CA ASP A 154 -9.78 55.02 -33.58
C ASP A 154 -10.40 56.41 -33.87
N ALA A 155 -11.22 56.95 -32.97
CA ALA A 155 -11.73 58.32 -33.04
C ALA A 155 -10.63 59.38 -32.79
N ALA A 156 -9.71 59.13 -31.86
CA ALA A 156 -8.56 60.01 -31.61
C ALA A 156 -7.59 60.03 -32.80
N LYS A 157 -7.39 58.89 -33.48
CA LYS A 157 -6.58 58.78 -34.70
C LYS A 157 -7.26 59.51 -35.88
N LYS A 158 -8.57 59.37 -36.05
CA LYS A 158 -9.35 60.12 -37.06
C LYS A 158 -9.33 61.64 -36.83
N ALA A 159 -9.30 62.08 -35.57
CA ALA A 159 -9.17 63.50 -35.22
C ALA A 159 -7.73 64.05 -35.37
N THR A 160 -6.70 63.22 -35.20
CA THR A 160 -5.30 63.61 -35.46
C THR A 160 -4.96 63.59 -36.95
N ASP A 161 -5.52 62.67 -37.73
CA ASP A 161 -5.39 62.65 -39.18
C ASP A 161 -6.12 63.85 -39.83
N ALA A 162 -7.28 64.26 -39.29
CA ALA A 162 -7.97 65.49 -39.70
C ALA A 162 -7.20 66.78 -39.34
N LYS A 163 -6.49 66.80 -38.20
CA LYS A 163 -5.62 67.91 -37.80
C LYS A 163 -4.37 68.00 -38.68
N THR A 164 -3.79 66.86 -39.06
CA THR A 164 -2.60 66.79 -39.93
C THR A 164 -2.92 67.16 -41.40
N ALA A 165 -4.18 67.02 -41.82
CA ALA A 165 -4.67 67.54 -43.10
C ALA A 165 -4.88 69.07 -43.07
N ALA A 166 -5.45 69.61 -41.98
CA ALA A 166 -5.63 71.05 -41.80
C ALA A 166 -4.29 71.81 -41.64
N ASP A 167 -3.29 71.21 -40.98
CA ASP A 167 -1.95 71.80 -40.82
C ASP A 167 -1.16 71.81 -42.16
N LYS A 168 -1.46 70.89 -43.10
CA LYS A 168 -0.90 70.90 -44.45
C LYS A 168 -1.53 71.96 -45.36
N GLU A 169 -2.80 72.30 -45.16
CA GLU A 169 -3.45 73.42 -45.86
C GLU A 169 -3.02 74.79 -45.29
N ALA A 170 -2.77 74.88 -43.98
CA ALA A 170 -2.18 76.07 -43.37
C ALA A 170 -0.71 76.32 -43.81
N ALA A 171 0.06 75.26 -44.10
CA ALA A 171 1.42 75.38 -44.65
C ALA A 171 1.44 75.86 -46.12
N ILE A 172 0.39 75.60 -46.89
CA ILE A 172 0.22 76.10 -48.27
C ILE A 172 -0.21 77.59 -48.26
N ALA A 173 -1.04 77.99 -47.29
CA ALA A 173 -1.39 79.40 -47.05
C ALA A 173 -0.23 80.24 -46.47
N ALA A 174 0.64 79.64 -45.63
CA ALA A 174 1.83 80.30 -45.10
C ALA A 174 2.92 80.53 -46.16
N LYS A 175 3.04 79.65 -47.16
CA LYS A 175 3.94 79.83 -48.30
C LYS A 175 3.45 80.92 -49.26
N ALA A 176 2.12 81.07 -49.41
CA ALA A 176 1.50 82.17 -50.17
C ALA A 176 1.65 83.55 -49.47
N LEU A 177 1.68 83.59 -48.14
CA LEU A 177 1.96 84.81 -47.36
C LEU A 177 3.46 85.18 -47.32
N ALA A 178 4.36 84.21 -47.42
CA ALA A 178 5.80 84.45 -47.53
C ALA A 178 6.24 85.07 -48.88
N ASP A 179 5.51 84.79 -49.96
CA ASP A 179 5.73 85.43 -51.28
C ASP A 179 5.11 86.83 -51.38
N ALA A 180 4.05 87.12 -50.60
CA ALA A 180 3.49 88.46 -50.45
C ALA A 180 4.37 89.39 -49.57
N GLN A 181 5.08 88.83 -48.60
CA GLN A 181 5.96 89.58 -47.67
C GLN A 181 7.35 89.92 -48.24
N LYS A 182 7.74 89.36 -49.40
CA LYS A 182 8.95 89.79 -50.15
C LYS A 182 8.80 91.12 -50.90
N ARG A 183 7.62 91.75 -50.89
CA ARG A 183 7.37 93.05 -51.56
C ARG A 183 7.17 94.27 -50.64
N ALA A 184 7.38 94.14 -49.33
CA ALA A 184 7.35 95.33 -48.45
C ALA A 184 8.46 95.22 -47.39
N LYS A 185 9.66 95.66 -47.75
CA LYS A 185 10.78 95.79 -46.84
C LYS A 185 10.82 97.20 -46.25
N ALA A 186 10.78 97.22 -44.91
CA ALA A 186 11.28 98.24 -43.99
C ALA A 186 10.41 99.50 -43.74
N PRO A 187 10.36 100.05 -42.50
CA PRO A 187 11.16 99.70 -41.31
C PRO A 187 10.33 99.44 -40.04
N MET A 188 11.09 99.05 -39.01
CA MET A 188 10.72 98.47 -37.74
C MET A 188 10.02 99.45 -36.77
N ASP A 189 9.67 98.93 -35.60
CA ASP A 189 9.48 99.71 -34.36
C ASP A 189 8.11 100.32 -34.10
N LYS A 190 7.11 99.44 -34.05
CA LYS A 190 6.22 99.43 -32.89
C LYS A 190 6.09 98.01 -32.34
N ALA A 191 7.25 97.50 -31.91
CA ALA A 191 7.29 96.54 -30.82
C ALA A 191 6.43 97.06 -29.66
N THR A 192 5.86 96.13 -28.90
CA THR A 192 5.37 96.35 -27.54
C THR A 192 4.14 97.26 -27.40
N LYS A 193 2.97 96.77 -27.84
CA LYS A 193 1.67 96.99 -27.18
C LYS A 193 0.61 96.15 -27.89
N ALA A 194 0.27 95.00 -27.28
CA ALA A 194 -0.90 94.14 -27.52
C ALA A 194 -0.59 92.63 -27.38
N ALA A 195 0.63 92.27 -26.94
CA ALA A 195 0.90 91.00 -26.25
C ALA A 195 0.17 90.87 -24.88
N THR A 196 -0.80 91.76 -24.62
CA THR A 196 -1.63 91.85 -23.41
C THR A 196 -3.12 91.78 -23.75
N ALA A 197 -3.49 90.94 -24.73
CA ALA A 197 -4.90 90.57 -24.99
C ALA A 197 -5.12 89.05 -25.16
N ALA A 198 -4.07 88.22 -24.98
CA ALA A 198 -4.15 86.76 -25.04
C ALA A 198 -4.09 86.08 -23.65
N LYS A 199 -4.07 86.86 -22.56
CA LYS A 199 -4.10 86.34 -21.18
C LYS A 199 -5.49 86.38 -20.54
N THR A 200 -6.45 87.10 -21.13
CA THR A 200 -7.80 87.32 -20.58
C THR A 200 -8.91 86.61 -21.36
N ALA A 201 -8.58 85.57 -22.12
CA ALA A 201 -9.56 84.64 -22.71
C ALA A 201 -9.35 83.17 -22.29
N SER A 202 -8.17 82.83 -21.73
CA SER A 202 -7.93 81.53 -21.11
C SER A 202 -8.50 81.40 -19.70
N ASP A 203 -8.76 82.53 -19.02
CA ASP A 203 -9.36 82.54 -17.67
C ASP A 203 -10.90 82.52 -17.69
N THR A 204 -11.53 82.80 -18.84
CA THR A 204 -13.00 82.73 -19.01
C THR A 204 -13.49 81.35 -19.45
N LEU A 205 -12.59 80.41 -19.81
CA LEU A 205 -12.94 79.02 -20.13
C LEU A 205 -12.81 78.07 -18.92
N LYS A 206 -12.19 78.51 -17.82
CA LYS A 206 -12.10 77.74 -16.57
C LYS A 206 -13.35 77.85 -15.67
N LYS A 207 -14.26 78.78 -15.96
CA LYS A 207 -15.49 78.99 -15.16
C LYS A 207 -16.77 78.46 -15.83
N THR A 208 -16.68 77.94 -17.05
CA THR A 208 -17.84 77.43 -17.81
C THR A 208 -17.65 75.97 -18.23
N ASN A 209 -17.06 75.16 -17.34
CA ASN A 209 -17.18 73.70 -17.45
C ASN A 209 -17.32 73.02 -16.07
N ALA A 210 -17.80 73.79 -15.08
CA ALA A 210 -18.18 73.32 -13.76
C ALA A 210 -19.72 73.25 -13.63
N THR A 211 -20.42 72.73 -14.63
CA THR A 211 -21.80 72.24 -14.49
C THR A 211 -22.07 71.28 -15.65
N ILE A 212 -22.59 70.09 -15.35
CA ILE A 212 -23.01 68.97 -16.24
C ILE A 212 -22.14 67.70 -16.06
N VAL A 213 -22.58 66.87 -15.08
CA VAL A 213 -22.58 65.39 -15.01
C VAL A 213 -21.23 64.62 -14.80
N PRO A 214 -21.10 63.78 -13.73
CA PRO A 214 -19.96 62.86 -13.51
C PRO A 214 -20.15 61.55 -14.31
N PRO A 215 -19.14 60.67 -14.58
CA PRO A 215 -18.25 60.10 -13.56
C PRO A 215 -16.84 59.63 -14.03
N ARG A 216 -16.13 58.99 -13.08
CA ARG A 216 -14.94 58.13 -13.20
C ARG A 216 -13.59 58.83 -13.27
N ARG A 217 -12.96 58.91 -12.09
CA ARG A 217 -11.50 58.88 -12.00
C ARG A 217 -10.99 57.62 -12.72
N PRO A 218 -9.97 57.69 -13.58
CA PRO A 218 -9.09 56.55 -13.76
C PRO A 218 -8.39 56.31 -12.43
N SER A 219 -8.72 55.21 -11.77
CA SER A 219 -7.87 54.68 -10.70
C SER A 219 -6.55 54.28 -11.36
N PRO A 220 -5.38 54.71 -10.84
CA PRO A 220 -4.16 54.00 -11.13
C PRO A 220 -4.27 52.69 -10.37
N PHE A 221 -4.77 51.61 -11.00
CA PHE A 221 -4.54 50.29 -10.43
C PHE A 221 -3.04 50.04 -10.55
N PRO A 222 -2.28 50.04 -9.43
CA PRO A 222 -0.87 49.78 -9.54
C PRO A 222 -0.74 48.29 -9.88
N ASN A 223 -0.12 48.00 -11.04
CA ASN A 223 0.44 46.70 -11.40
C ASN A 223 1.36 46.11 -10.30
N ALA A 224 1.63 46.85 -9.23
CA ALA A 224 2.25 46.39 -8.01
C ALA A 224 1.44 45.30 -7.28
N LYS A 225 0.10 45.35 -7.23
CA LYS A 225 -0.67 44.38 -6.42
C LYS A 225 -0.67 42.96 -6.99
N VAL A 226 -0.66 42.82 -8.32
CA VAL A 226 -0.55 41.51 -9.01
C VAL A 226 0.88 40.96 -8.91
N LYS A 227 1.89 41.83 -9.06
CA LYS A 227 3.30 41.45 -8.84
C LYS A 227 3.58 41.07 -7.37
N THR A 228 2.91 41.70 -6.40
CA THR A 228 3.04 41.30 -4.98
C THR A 228 2.34 39.98 -4.66
N THR A 229 1.25 39.62 -5.33
CA THR A 229 0.60 38.31 -5.15
C THR A 229 1.40 37.18 -5.79
N GLU A 230 2.03 37.44 -6.94
CA GLU A 230 2.88 36.46 -7.63
C GLU A 230 4.22 36.27 -6.89
N ALA A 231 4.79 37.36 -6.37
CA ALA A 231 5.93 37.32 -5.46
C ALA A 231 5.60 36.69 -4.09
N ALA A 232 4.34 36.70 -3.66
CA ALA A 232 3.90 35.98 -2.48
C ALA A 232 3.80 34.47 -2.75
N ILE A 233 3.26 34.06 -3.90
CA ILE A 233 3.15 32.65 -4.30
C ILE A 233 4.55 32.01 -4.47
N THR A 234 5.51 32.71 -5.07
CA THR A 234 6.89 32.21 -5.19
C THR A 234 7.61 32.11 -3.84
N LYS A 235 7.23 32.91 -2.84
CA LYS A 235 7.72 32.77 -1.45
C LYS A 235 7.12 31.55 -0.73
N PHE A 236 5.92 31.09 -1.10
CA PHE A 236 5.28 29.92 -0.49
C PHE A 236 5.70 28.58 -1.13
N ALA A 237 6.20 28.59 -2.37
CA ALA A 237 6.68 27.39 -3.06
C ALA A 237 7.75 26.58 -2.27
N PRO A 238 8.84 27.19 -1.73
CA PRO A 238 9.84 26.43 -0.98
C PRO A 238 9.30 25.91 0.36
N THR A 239 8.35 26.62 0.99
CA THR A 239 7.72 26.14 2.23
C THR A 239 6.78 24.96 1.98
N LEU A 240 6.10 24.92 0.83
CA LEU A 240 5.28 23.77 0.43
C LEU A 240 6.15 22.54 0.16
N ALA A 241 7.23 22.69 -0.63
CA ALA A 241 8.15 21.60 -0.93
C ALA A 241 8.83 21.05 0.35
N LYS A 242 9.19 21.93 1.29
CA LYS A 242 9.73 21.51 2.59
C LYS A 242 8.70 20.80 3.46
N ALA A 243 7.43 21.22 3.42
CA ALA A 243 6.34 20.56 4.13
C ALA A 243 6.02 19.18 3.53
N GLU A 244 6.04 19.05 2.21
CA GLU A 244 5.89 17.77 1.49
C GLU A 244 7.03 16.81 1.82
N ALA A 245 8.29 17.26 1.76
CA ALA A 245 9.44 16.44 2.16
C ALA A 245 9.40 16.03 3.65
N THR A 246 8.95 16.92 4.53
CA THR A 246 8.76 16.60 5.96
C THR A 246 7.63 15.59 6.15
N LEU A 247 6.56 15.67 5.36
CA LEU A 247 5.46 14.72 5.40
C LEU A 247 5.92 13.34 4.88
N GLU A 248 6.66 13.30 3.77
CA GLU A 248 7.22 12.06 3.22
C GLU A 248 8.14 11.38 4.24
N THR A 249 9.07 12.11 4.84
CA THR A 249 9.95 11.56 5.88
C THR A 249 9.19 11.07 7.11
N GLN A 250 8.17 11.80 7.58
CA GLN A 250 7.31 11.35 8.68
C GLN A 250 6.49 10.10 8.30
N THR A 251 6.01 10.00 7.06
CA THR A 251 5.29 8.81 6.59
C THR A 251 6.20 7.59 6.50
N LEU A 252 7.42 7.73 5.97
CA LEU A 252 8.41 6.64 5.92
C LEU A 252 8.81 6.16 7.32
N ALA A 253 9.02 7.08 8.26
CA ALA A 253 9.28 6.75 9.66
C ALA A 253 8.11 5.98 10.29
N SER A 254 6.87 6.43 10.06
CA SER A 254 5.67 5.76 10.57
C SER A 254 5.44 4.37 9.96
N ILE A 255 5.73 4.18 8.67
CA ILE A 255 5.66 2.88 8.00
C ILE A 255 6.72 1.94 8.56
N THR A 256 7.95 2.43 8.79
CA THR A 256 9.04 1.63 9.35
C THR A 256 8.71 1.16 10.78
N ALA A 257 8.18 2.06 11.62
CA ALA A 257 7.70 1.71 12.95
C ALA A 257 6.56 0.68 12.93
N SER A 258 5.60 0.85 12.00
CA SER A 258 4.48 -0.07 11.82
C SER A 258 4.95 -1.46 11.38
N LYS A 259 5.89 -1.54 10.43
CA LYS A 259 6.51 -2.81 9.99
C LYS A 259 7.24 -3.52 11.13
N ALA A 260 7.98 -2.78 11.97
CA ALA A 260 8.65 -3.36 13.13
C ALA A 260 7.64 -3.94 14.14
N TYR A 261 6.52 -3.23 14.37
CA TYR A 261 5.44 -3.71 15.23
C TYR A 261 4.76 -4.97 14.68
N GLU A 262 4.41 -4.98 13.39
CA GLU A 262 3.85 -6.16 12.72
C GLU A 262 4.82 -7.35 12.80
N SER A 263 6.11 -7.12 12.60
CA SER A 263 7.14 -8.17 12.67
C SER A 263 7.20 -8.80 14.07
N ALA A 264 7.07 -7.99 15.12
CA ALA A 264 6.98 -8.48 16.50
C ALA A 264 5.68 -9.26 16.77
N LEU A 265 4.55 -8.83 16.21
CA LEU A 265 3.28 -9.55 16.32
C LEU A 265 3.29 -10.89 15.57
N ILE A 266 3.90 -10.94 14.39
CA ILE A 266 4.09 -12.17 13.63
C ILE A 266 5.00 -13.13 14.40
N ALA A 267 6.12 -12.65 14.95
CA ALA A 267 7.04 -13.46 15.76
C ALA A 267 6.38 -14.04 17.03
N THR A 268 5.46 -13.29 17.64
CA THR A 268 4.68 -13.75 18.80
C THR A 268 3.40 -14.50 18.42
N ASN A 269 3.22 -14.81 17.13
CA ASN A 269 2.08 -15.54 16.59
C ASN A 269 0.71 -14.87 16.89
N LYS A 270 0.70 -13.54 17.11
CA LYS A 270 -0.49 -12.72 17.35
C LYS A 270 -1.08 -12.13 16.07
N MET A 271 -0.33 -12.14 14.97
CA MET A 271 -0.74 -11.66 13.65
C MET A 271 -0.24 -12.63 12.56
N VAL A 272 -0.95 -12.70 11.43
CA VAL A 272 -0.51 -13.41 10.22
C VAL A 272 -0.21 -12.38 9.12
N SER A 273 0.97 -12.49 8.50
CA SER A 273 1.38 -11.62 7.39
C SER A 273 0.54 -11.92 6.14
N PHE A 274 -0.17 -10.93 5.61
CA PHE A 274 -0.89 -11.09 4.35
C PHE A 274 0.09 -11.37 3.20
N SER A 275 1.12 -10.54 3.05
CA SER A 275 2.07 -10.61 1.95
C SER A 275 2.84 -11.94 1.91
N ASP A 276 3.29 -12.42 3.07
CA ASP A 276 4.16 -13.61 3.12
C ASP A 276 3.38 -14.91 3.19
N SER A 277 2.20 -14.91 3.82
CA SER A 277 1.46 -16.14 4.14
C SER A 277 0.20 -16.31 3.31
N ILE A 278 -0.62 -15.27 3.16
CA ILE A 278 -1.95 -15.37 2.54
C ILE A 278 -1.91 -15.10 1.04
N ALA A 279 -1.21 -14.05 0.61
CA ALA A 279 -1.09 -13.65 -0.78
C ALA A 279 -0.56 -14.79 -1.67
N PRO A 280 0.44 -15.60 -1.26
CA PRO A 280 0.88 -16.74 -2.08
C PRO A 280 -0.20 -17.82 -2.24
N ILE A 281 -1.03 -18.05 -1.21
CA ILE A 281 -2.13 -19.02 -1.27
C ILE A 281 -3.18 -18.53 -2.26
N PHE A 282 -3.59 -17.26 -2.16
CA PHE A 282 -4.56 -16.67 -3.07
C PHE A 282 -4.05 -16.64 -4.51
N ALA A 283 -2.79 -16.27 -4.72
CA ALA A 283 -2.17 -16.26 -6.04
C ALA A 283 -2.12 -17.66 -6.68
N GLN A 284 -1.83 -18.70 -5.89
CA GLN A 284 -1.70 -20.07 -6.41
C GLN A 284 -3.02 -20.80 -6.59
N ARG A 285 -4.00 -20.58 -5.70
CA ARG A 285 -5.22 -21.39 -5.63
C ARG A 285 -6.48 -20.67 -6.07
N CYS A 286 -6.49 -19.34 -6.05
CA CYS A 286 -7.73 -18.57 -6.22
C CYS A 286 -7.70 -17.68 -7.47
N VAL A 287 -6.59 -16.99 -7.73
CA VAL A 287 -6.46 -16.00 -8.82
C VAL A 287 -6.66 -16.61 -10.21
N ALA A 288 -6.42 -17.91 -10.40
CA ALA A 288 -6.68 -18.58 -11.68
C ALA A 288 -8.14 -18.41 -12.15
N CYS A 289 -9.10 -18.43 -11.22
CA CYS A 289 -10.53 -18.28 -11.52
C CYS A 289 -11.12 -16.94 -11.05
N HIS A 290 -10.56 -16.35 -10.00
CA HIS A 290 -11.04 -15.11 -9.36
C HIS A 290 -10.08 -13.94 -9.64
N ASN A 291 -9.92 -13.61 -10.92
CA ASN A 291 -9.15 -12.46 -11.39
C ASN A 291 -10.04 -11.47 -12.14
N ALA A 292 -9.50 -10.32 -12.52
CA ALA A 292 -10.24 -9.29 -13.25
C ALA A 292 -10.83 -9.74 -14.61
N ARG A 293 -10.28 -10.77 -15.26
CA ARG A 293 -10.74 -11.26 -16.58
C ARG A 293 -11.81 -12.34 -16.49
N THR A 294 -11.68 -13.26 -15.54
CA THR A 294 -12.54 -14.45 -15.41
C THR A 294 -13.60 -14.25 -14.34
N ALA A 295 -13.25 -13.59 -13.24
CA ALA A 295 -14.10 -13.19 -12.11
C ALA A 295 -15.28 -14.14 -11.83
N LYS A 296 -15.03 -15.46 -11.68
CA LYS A 296 -16.10 -16.42 -11.38
C LYS A 296 -16.82 -15.99 -10.09
N GLY A 297 -18.16 -16.03 -10.09
CA GLY A 297 -18.98 -15.52 -8.98
C GLY A 297 -18.85 -14.02 -8.74
N ARG A 298 -18.45 -13.25 -9.78
CA ARG A 298 -18.16 -11.81 -9.75
C ARG A 298 -17.10 -11.38 -8.71
N LEU A 299 -16.29 -12.34 -8.25
CA LEU A 299 -15.26 -12.12 -7.25
C LEU A 299 -13.91 -11.89 -7.93
N ASN A 300 -13.19 -10.86 -7.48
CA ASN A 300 -11.84 -10.54 -7.94
C ASN A 300 -10.89 -10.46 -6.74
N LEU A 301 -9.86 -11.31 -6.75
CA LEU A 301 -8.84 -11.42 -5.71
C LEU A 301 -7.46 -10.91 -6.17
N ASP A 302 -7.42 -10.21 -7.32
CA ASP A 302 -6.18 -9.71 -7.92
C ASP A 302 -5.62 -8.48 -7.17
N SER A 303 -6.43 -7.81 -6.35
CA SER A 303 -5.98 -6.78 -5.41
C SER A 303 -6.78 -6.86 -4.11
N PHE A 304 -6.21 -6.38 -3.01
CA PHE A 304 -6.90 -6.41 -1.72
C PHE A 304 -8.17 -5.55 -1.72
N ALA A 305 -8.14 -4.39 -2.38
CA ALA A 305 -9.33 -3.55 -2.56
C ALA A 305 -10.46 -4.29 -3.29
N ALA A 306 -10.13 -5.09 -4.31
CA ALA A 306 -11.11 -5.92 -5.01
C ALA A 306 -11.64 -7.06 -4.13
N THR A 307 -10.79 -7.68 -3.31
CA THR A 307 -11.22 -8.71 -2.35
C THR A 307 -12.23 -8.18 -1.35
N LEU A 308 -12.01 -6.97 -0.82
CA LEU A 308 -12.93 -6.31 0.12
C LEU A 308 -14.26 -5.93 -0.52
N LYS A 309 -14.29 -5.66 -1.83
CA LYS A 309 -15.54 -5.37 -2.55
C LYS A 309 -16.49 -6.59 -2.56
N GLY A 310 -15.95 -7.79 -2.46
CA GLY A 310 -16.75 -9.02 -2.50
C GLY A 310 -17.17 -9.43 -3.91
N GLY A 311 -18.03 -10.43 -3.96
CA GLY A 311 -18.59 -10.99 -5.19
C GLY A 311 -20.12 -10.99 -5.19
N GLU A 312 -20.70 -11.90 -5.97
CA GLU A 312 -22.15 -12.09 -6.07
C GLU A 312 -22.78 -12.54 -4.75
N SER A 313 -22.04 -13.32 -3.96
CA SER A 313 -22.43 -13.78 -2.62
C SER A 313 -22.22 -12.72 -1.52
N GLY A 314 -21.95 -11.46 -1.87
CA GLY A 314 -21.65 -10.39 -0.93
C GLY A 314 -20.17 -10.31 -0.55
N LEU A 315 -19.89 -9.88 0.68
CA LEU A 315 -18.51 -9.74 1.19
C LEU A 315 -17.79 -11.08 1.17
N SER A 316 -16.55 -11.09 0.69
CA SER A 316 -15.71 -12.30 0.67
C SER A 316 -15.45 -12.80 2.09
N PHE A 317 -15.13 -11.88 3.00
CA PHE A 317 -14.88 -12.17 4.40
C PHE A 317 -15.25 -10.96 5.27
N GLU A 318 -15.58 -11.22 6.54
CA GLU A 318 -15.77 -10.22 7.58
C GLU A 318 -14.56 -10.19 8.52
N ALA A 319 -13.94 -9.03 8.67
CA ALA A 319 -12.79 -8.85 9.56
C ALA A 319 -13.15 -9.24 11.00
N GLY A 320 -12.36 -10.12 11.61
CA GLY A 320 -12.55 -10.61 12.97
C GLY A 320 -13.53 -11.78 13.12
N LYS A 321 -14.23 -12.18 12.04
CA LYS A 321 -15.22 -13.26 12.07
C LYS A 321 -14.95 -14.29 10.98
N ALA A 322 -13.95 -15.14 11.19
CA ALA A 322 -13.61 -16.16 10.21
C ALA A 322 -14.76 -17.16 9.98
N ASP A 323 -15.45 -17.60 11.03
CA ASP A 323 -16.47 -18.65 10.91
C ASP A 323 -17.76 -18.15 10.22
N ASP A 324 -18.04 -16.84 10.26
CA ASP A 324 -19.17 -16.21 9.56
C ASP A 324 -18.81 -15.77 8.12
N SER A 325 -17.55 -15.92 7.72
CA SER A 325 -17.08 -15.46 6.41
C SER A 325 -17.38 -16.47 5.30
N THR A 326 -18.03 -16.00 4.23
CA THR A 326 -18.36 -16.83 3.04
C THR A 326 -17.14 -17.54 2.44
N LEU A 327 -15.98 -16.86 2.39
CA LEU A 327 -14.73 -17.45 1.91
C LEU A 327 -14.37 -18.72 2.71
N VAL A 328 -14.52 -18.68 4.03
CA VAL A 328 -14.15 -19.77 4.92
C VAL A 328 -15.10 -20.95 4.80
N ALA A 329 -16.41 -20.68 4.74
CA ALA A 329 -17.41 -21.72 4.53
C ALA A 329 -17.16 -22.51 3.23
N LEU A 330 -16.83 -21.82 2.15
CA LEU A 330 -16.61 -22.45 0.84
C LEU A 330 -15.31 -23.26 0.74
N ILE A 331 -14.25 -22.85 1.43
CA ILE A 331 -12.98 -23.61 1.45
C ILE A 331 -13.05 -24.81 2.40
N GLU A 332 -13.83 -24.74 3.49
CA GLU A 332 -13.99 -25.85 4.43
C GLU A 332 -14.89 -26.96 3.88
N ASP A 333 -15.93 -26.60 3.14
CA ASP A 333 -16.79 -27.53 2.40
C ASP A 333 -16.05 -28.20 1.21
N GLY A 334 -14.87 -27.69 0.83
CA GLY A 334 -14.13 -28.16 -0.34
C GLY A 334 -14.75 -27.76 -1.68
N SER A 335 -15.85 -26.99 -1.65
CA SER A 335 -16.50 -26.39 -2.83
C SER A 335 -15.58 -25.44 -3.59
N MET A 336 -14.57 -24.86 -2.94
CA MET A 336 -13.52 -24.05 -3.55
C MET A 336 -12.12 -24.54 -3.12
N PRO A 337 -11.19 -24.74 -4.06
CA PRO A 337 -11.27 -24.48 -5.51
C PRO A 337 -12.06 -25.58 -6.27
N LYS A 338 -12.88 -25.21 -7.26
CA LYS A 338 -13.69 -26.19 -8.04
C LYS A 338 -12.88 -27.07 -8.99
N ASP A 339 -11.89 -26.47 -9.65
CA ASP A 339 -11.12 -27.09 -10.73
C ASP A 339 -9.69 -27.47 -10.29
N ALA A 340 -9.44 -27.56 -8.97
CA ALA A 340 -8.15 -27.91 -8.41
C ALA A 340 -8.30 -28.62 -7.05
N ASP A 341 -7.21 -29.21 -6.56
CA ASP A 341 -7.22 -29.86 -5.25
C ASP A 341 -7.66 -28.90 -4.12
N PRO A 342 -8.43 -29.41 -3.13
CA PRO A 342 -8.79 -28.65 -1.93
C PRO A 342 -7.54 -28.10 -1.20
N LEU A 343 -7.73 -26.99 -0.49
CA LEU A 343 -6.67 -26.43 0.37
C LEU A 343 -6.31 -27.41 1.49
N THR A 344 -5.05 -27.39 1.91
CA THR A 344 -4.65 -28.18 3.07
C THR A 344 -5.23 -27.60 4.36
N ALA A 345 -5.43 -28.45 5.37
CA ALA A 345 -5.97 -28.01 6.66
C ALA A 345 -5.14 -26.87 7.29
N ASP A 346 -3.83 -26.86 7.08
CA ASP A 346 -2.95 -25.80 7.59
C ASP A 346 -3.14 -24.47 6.85
N GLN A 347 -3.37 -24.52 5.53
CA GLN A 347 -3.71 -23.32 4.75
C GLN A 347 -5.05 -22.72 5.18
N ILE A 348 -6.05 -23.56 5.42
CA ILE A 348 -7.36 -23.12 5.91
C ILE A 348 -7.22 -22.48 7.29
N LYS A 349 -6.49 -23.11 8.23
CA LYS A 349 -6.21 -22.53 9.56
C LYS A 349 -5.50 -21.18 9.46
N LEU A 350 -4.56 -21.03 8.54
CA LEU A 350 -3.83 -19.78 8.33
C LEU A 350 -4.75 -18.65 7.86
N ILE A 351 -5.63 -18.95 6.90
CA ILE A 351 -6.65 -18.01 6.40
C ILE A 351 -7.62 -17.62 7.51
N LYS A 352 -8.15 -18.60 8.26
CA LYS A 352 -9.03 -18.34 9.42
C LYS A 352 -8.37 -17.42 10.42
N LYS A 353 -7.12 -17.72 10.78
CA LYS A 353 -6.36 -16.91 11.74
C LYS A 353 -6.17 -15.49 11.24
N TRP A 354 -5.79 -15.32 9.97
CA TRP A 354 -5.62 -14.00 9.36
C TRP A 354 -6.92 -13.19 9.42
N ILE A 355 -8.06 -13.77 9.07
CA ILE A 355 -9.37 -13.11 9.15
C ILE A 355 -9.70 -12.74 10.60
N ASN A 356 -9.48 -13.64 11.56
CA ASN A 356 -9.71 -13.38 12.98
C ASN A 356 -8.81 -12.28 13.55
N THR A 357 -7.61 -12.11 13.00
CA THR A 357 -6.72 -10.97 13.35
C THR A 357 -7.08 -9.66 12.66
N GLY A 358 -8.21 -9.61 11.94
CA GLY A 358 -8.75 -8.42 11.29
C GLY A 358 -8.60 -8.41 9.77
N GLY A 359 -8.01 -9.44 9.16
CA GLY A 359 -7.93 -9.60 7.70
C GLY A 359 -7.23 -8.44 6.98
N GLY A 360 -6.28 -7.77 7.64
CA GLY A 360 -5.62 -6.58 7.13
C GLY A 360 -4.43 -6.88 6.19
N LEU A 361 -4.05 -5.87 5.41
CA LEU A 361 -2.76 -5.81 4.70
C LEU A 361 -1.63 -5.48 5.67
N ASN A 362 -0.41 -5.89 5.30
CA ASN A 362 0.81 -5.46 5.96
C ASN A 362 1.09 -3.97 5.73
N ALA A 363 1.78 -3.34 6.69
CA ALA A 363 2.18 -1.95 6.65
C ALA A 363 3.06 -1.67 5.42
N GLY A 364 2.69 -0.62 4.67
CA GLY A 364 3.42 -0.15 3.49
C GLY A 364 3.09 -0.92 2.20
N VAL A 365 2.09 -1.81 2.21
CA VAL A 365 1.52 -2.42 1.00
C VAL A 365 0.32 -1.60 0.55
N GLY A 366 0.25 -1.24 -0.73
CA GLY A 366 -0.88 -0.51 -1.30
C GLY A 366 -2.12 -1.39 -1.44
N VAL A 367 -3.28 -0.85 -1.10
CA VAL A 367 -4.58 -1.54 -1.22
C VAL A 367 -4.93 -1.93 -2.67
N ASN A 368 -4.43 -1.17 -3.64
CA ASN A 368 -4.65 -1.37 -5.06
C ASN A 368 -3.48 -2.09 -5.75
N ASP A 369 -2.42 -2.44 -5.01
CA ASP A 369 -1.29 -3.15 -5.60
C ASP A 369 -1.76 -4.53 -6.05
N PRO A 370 -1.35 -4.97 -7.26
CA PRO A 370 -1.74 -6.28 -7.75
C PRO A 370 -1.08 -7.34 -6.88
N LEU A 371 -1.80 -8.43 -6.59
CA LEU A 371 -1.38 -9.47 -5.66
C LEU A 371 -0.02 -10.05 -6.04
N ILE A 372 0.25 -10.17 -7.35
CA ILE A 372 1.53 -10.64 -7.89
C ILE A 372 2.73 -9.77 -7.49
N ALA A 373 2.53 -8.47 -7.25
CA ALA A 373 3.60 -7.57 -6.79
C ALA A 373 3.84 -7.68 -5.28
N ILE A 374 2.83 -8.10 -4.53
CA ILE A 374 2.86 -8.26 -3.06
C ILE A 374 3.50 -9.59 -2.67
N VAL A 375 3.26 -10.65 -3.46
CA VAL A 375 3.79 -11.99 -3.20
C VAL A 375 5.33 -11.98 -3.18
N PRO A 376 5.99 -12.51 -2.13
CA PRO A 376 7.43 -12.58 -2.07
C PRO A 376 7.97 -13.43 -3.22
N LYS A 377 8.94 -12.87 -3.95
CA LYS A 377 9.65 -13.60 -5.01
C LYS A 377 10.40 -14.76 -4.38
N ARG A 378 10.04 -15.99 -4.74
CA ARG A 378 10.77 -17.17 -4.29
C ARG A 378 12.19 -17.15 -4.89
N PRO A 379 13.24 -17.38 -4.08
CA PRO A 379 14.60 -17.55 -4.59
C PRO A 379 14.58 -18.67 -5.62
N GLN A 380 14.93 -18.36 -6.85
CA GLN A 380 15.15 -19.40 -7.85
C GLN A 380 16.48 -20.09 -7.49
N PRO A 381 16.54 -21.43 -7.47
CA PRO A 381 17.83 -22.09 -7.32
C PRO A 381 18.76 -21.56 -8.42
N MET A 382 20.03 -21.36 -8.09
CA MET A 382 21.00 -20.98 -9.12
C MET A 382 20.90 -22.01 -10.25
N PRO A 383 20.92 -21.57 -11.52
CA PRO A 383 20.93 -22.53 -12.63
C PRO A 383 22.08 -23.50 -12.38
N PRO A 384 21.88 -24.82 -12.64
CA PRO A 384 22.95 -25.79 -12.46
C PRO A 384 24.19 -25.23 -13.14
N GLN A 385 25.33 -25.24 -12.42
CA GLN A 385 26.59 -24.83 -13.04
C GLN A 385 26.68 -25.62 -14.33
N ARG A 386 26.84 -24.92 -15.46
CA ARG A 386 27.08 -25.56 -16.75
C ARG A 386 28.33 -26.42 -16.55
N GLY A 387 28.11 -27.69 -16.22
CA GLY A 387 29.12 -28.72 -16.34
C GLY A 387 29.63 -28.56 -17.74
N ILE A 388 30.93 -28.31 -17.82
CA ILE A 388 31.78 -28.27 -19.01
C ILE A 388 31.00 -28.89 -20.16
N ALA A 389 30.57 -28.08 -21.12
CA ALA A 389 29.71 -28.53 -22.20
C ALA A 389 30.30 -29.83 -22.79
N SER A 390 29.77 -30.98 -22.36
CA SER A 390 29.71 -32.16 -23.19
C SER A 390 28.85 -31.66 -24.33
N ARG A 391 29.56 -31.15 -25.34
CA ARG A 391 29.05 -30.77 -26.65
C ARG A 391 27.99 -31.83 -26.93
N CYS A 392 26.71 -31.47 -26.84
CA CYS A 392 25.69 -32.32 -27.38
C CYS A 392 26.17 -32.56 -28.81
N PRO A 393 26.47 -33.80 -29.23
CA PRO A 393 26.87 -34.04 -30.59
C PRO A 393 25.70 -33.49 -31.39
N SER A 394 25.95 -32.41 -32.15
CA SER A 394 24.93 -31.85 -33.03
C SER A 394 24.32 -33.04 -33.76
N PRO A 395 22.99 -33.24 -33.74
CA PRO A 395 22.38 -34.24 -34.59
C PRO A 395 22.91 -33.94 -35.98
N ARG A 396 23.69 -34.87 -36.54
CA ARG A 396 24.11 -34.76 -37.94
C ARG A 396 22.80 -34.83 -38.71
N LEU A 397 22.26 -33.65 -39.04
CA LEU A 397 21.06 -33.54 -39.85
C LEU A 397 21.34 -34.41 -41.08
N PRO A 398 20.50 -35.42 -41.38
CA PRO A 398 20.64 -36.12 -42.64
C PRO A 398 20.53 -35.07 -43.73
N SER A 399 21.55 -35.00 -44.58
CA SER A 399 21.55 -34.18 -45.77
C SER A 399 20.24 -34.40 -46.52
N ALA A 400 19.38 -33.39 -46.52
CA ALA A 400 18.12 -33.45 -47.26
C ALA A 400 18.44 -33.69 -48.74
N PRO A 401 17.78 -34.65 -49.42
CA PRO A 401 17.83 -34.71 -50.86
C PRO A 401 17.20 -33.41 -51.40
N MET A 402 17.90 -32.75 -52.32
CA MET A 402 17.42 -31.56 -53.00
C MET A 402 16.11 -31.87 -53.74
N ALA A 403 14.98 -31.57 -53.11
CA ALA A 403 13.68 -31.58 -53.77
C ALA A 403 13.40 -30.18 -54.34
N ASN A 404 13.94 -29.94 -55.53
CA ASN A 404 13.45 -28.91 -56.43
C ASN A 404 12.01 -29.27 -56.87
N ASN A 405 10.99 -28.77 -56.18
CA ASN A 405 9.75 -28.37 -56.85
C ASN A 405 8.79 -27.67 -55.87
N TRP A 406 8.80 -26.34 -55.86
CA TRP A 406 7.62 -25.57 -55.45
C TRP A 406 7.25 -24.68 -56.64
N PRO A 407 6.05 -24.83 -57.24
CA PRO A 407 5.64 -23.93 -58.31
C PRO A 407 5.33 -22.56 -57.70
N ALA A 408 6.05 -21.55 -58.18
CA ALA A 408 5.79 -20.15 -57.90
C ALA A 408 4.34 -19.82 -58.29
N ARG A 409 3.47 -19.60 -57.30
CA ARG A 409 2.21 -18.90 -57.55
C ARG A 409 2.54 -17.43 -57.80
N VAL A 410 2.48 -17.09 -59.08
CA VAL A 410 2.41 -15.73 -59.60
C VAL A 410 1.23 -15.02 -58.93
N ILE A 411 1.53 -14.02 -58.11
CA ILE A 411 0.55 -13.01 -57.70
C ILE A 411 0.65 -11.90 -58.74
N THR A 412 -0.25 -11.90 -59.71
CA THR A 412 -0.47 -10.76 -60.61
C THR A 412 -1.25 -9.68 -59.87
N ARG A 413 -0.62 -8.49 -59.85
CA ARG A 413 -1.07 -7.10 -59.62
C ARG A 413 -2.44 -6.83 -59.01
#